data_AF-A0A0G0ZMT9-F1
#
_entry.id   AF-A0A0G0ZMT9-F1
#
_cell.length_a   1.000
_cell.length_b   1.000
_cell.length_c   1.000
_cell.angle_alpha   90.00
_cell.angle_beta   90.00
_cell.angle_gamma   90.00
#
_symmetry.space_group_name_H-M   'P 1'
#
loop_
_entity.id
_entity.type
_entity.pdbx_description
1 polymer ?
#
loop_
_entity_poly.entity_id
_entity_poly.type
_entity_poly.pdbx_seq_one_letter_code
_entity_poly.pdbx_strand_id
1 'polypeptide(L)'
;MKQYITKVKKNEKKTIVIDKSGEYVVELVGEGAEANIVGVVMGKGDEKFTIRTLQLHKAPNTTSDLLIKSVLRDQSQIDYKGVIKIVKGAQKSNAYQRNENLLLSEKTHVESKPELEIEADDVRCTHGATMGMIDEKQMFYLMSRGLNKKQSEDFIVEGFVKDVTDRMRVFN
;
A
#
# COMPACT_ATOMS: atom_id res chain seq x y z
N MET A 1 9.97 -2.00 16.82
CA MET A 1 9.35 -1.23 15.72
C MET A 1 8.29 -0.31 16.32
N LYS A 2 8.14 0.93 15.82
CA LYS A 2 7.16 1.89 16.36
C LYS A 2 5.75 1.55 15.87
N GLN A 3 4.76 1.64 16.76
CA GLN A 3 3.36 1.36 16.45
C GLN A 3 2.55 2.66 16.35
N TYR A 4 1.64 2.72 15.38
CA TYR A 4 0.74 3.82 15.08
C TYR A 4 -0.69 3.29 15.07
N ILE A 5 -1.54 3.77 15.97
CA ILE A 5 -2.91 3.28 16.11
C ILE A 5 -3.88 4.40 15.73
N THR A 6 -4.77 4.12 14.78
CA THR A 6 -5.86 5.02 14.37
C THR A 6 -7.18 4.34 14.60
N LYS A 7 -8.10 4.99 15.32
CA LYS A 7 -9.50 4.53 15.45
C LYS A 7 -10.40 5.38 14.58
N VAL A 8 -11.27 4.73 13.82
CA VAL A 8 -12.28 5.34 12.95
C VAL A 8 -13.66 5.04 13.52
N LYS A 9 -14.36 6.09 13.93
CA LYS A 9 -15.66 6.06 14.61
C LYS A 9 -16.81 5.95 13.61
N LYS A 10 -18.04 5.87 14.14
CA LYS A 10 -19.26 5.70 13.36
C LYS A 10 -19.38 6.81 12.30
N ASN A 11 -19.57 6.40 11.04
CA ASN A 11 -19.65 7.29 9.86
C ASN A 11 -18.45 8.25 9.70
N GLU A 12 -17.32 7.97 10.35
CA GLU A 12 -16.10 8.76 10.20
C GLU A 12 -15.29 8.24 9.02
N LYS A 13 -14.67 9.16 8.27
CA LYS A 13 -13.74 8.84 7.20
C LYS A 13 -12.35 9.33 7.57
N LYS A 14 -11.34 8.47 7.48
CA LYS A 14 -9.93 8.84 7.70
C LYS A 14 -9.04 8.44 6.56
N THR A 15 -8.03 9.26 6.34
CA THR A 15 -6.89 8.93 5.49
C THR A 15 -5.64 8.80 6.33
N ILE A 16 -4.96 7.67 6.17
CA ILE A 16 -3.73 7.32 6.89
C ILE A 16 -2.60 7.27 5.87
N VAL A 17 -1.57 8.09 6.07
CA VAL A 17 -0.38 8.13 5.24
C VAL A 17 0.75 7.34 5.90
N ILE A 18 1.31 6.38 5.16
CA ILE A 18 2.46 5.57 5.57
C ILE A 18 3.67 6.02 4.76
N ASP A 19 4.64 6.62 5.46
CA ASP A 19 5.85 7.23 4.90
C ASP A 19 7.15 6.62 5.47
N LYS A 20 7.05 5.69 6.42
CA LYS A 20 8.21 5.11 7.11
C LYS A 20 7.94 3.71 7.64
N SER A 21 9.02 3.03 8.04
CA SER A 21 8.93 1.74 8.73
C SER A 21 8.14 1.87 10.03
N GLY A 22 7.30 0.88 10.30
CA GLY A 22 6.39 0.91 11.43
C GLY A 22 5.29 -0.13 11.35
N GLU A 23 4.55 -0.23 12.43
CA GLU A 23 3.32 -1.01 12.50
C GLU A 23 2.12 -0.06 12.57
N TYR A 24 1.20 -0.20 11.64
CA TYR A 24 0.05 0.68 11.48
C TYR A 24 -1.24 -0.11 11.70
N VAL A 25 -1.92 0.19 12.80
CA VAL A 25 -3.18 -0.44 13.18
C VAL A 25 -4.31 0.55 12.93
N VAL A 26 -5.24 0.20 12.05
CA VAL A 26 -6.42 1.00 11.75
C VAL A 26 -7.65 0.22 12.23
N GLU A 27 -8.22 0.65 13.36
CA GLU A 27 -9.43 0.07 13.92
C GLU A 27 -10.67 0.81 13.42
N LEU A 28 -11.52 0.14 12.64
CA LEU A 28 -12.85 0.63 12.25
C LEU A 28 -13.86 0.20 13.32
N VAL A 29 -14.03 1.06 14.33
CA VAL A 29 -14.75 0.74 15.58
C VAL A 29 -16.23 1.12 15.57
N GLY A 30 -16.65 1.91 14.59
CA GLY A 30 -18.05 2.32 14.46
C GLY A 30 -18.64 1.89 13.12
N GLU A 31 -19.96 1.68 13.11
CA GLU A 31 -20.71 1.37 11.90
C GLU A 31 -20.49 2.44 10.82
N GLY A 32 -20.33 2.05 9.55
CA GLY A 32 -20.11 3.03 8.48
C GLY A 32 -18.74 3.71 8.50
N ALA A 33 -17.80 3.28 9.35
CA ALA A 33 -16.45 3.82 9.35
C ALA A 33 -15.71 3.52 8.04
N GLU A 34 -14.96 4.49 7.54
CA GLU A 34 -14.17 4.41 6.31
C GLU A 34 -12.70 4.76 6.53
N ALA A 35 -11.80 3.93 6.01
CA ALA A 35 -10.36 4.18 6.05
C ALA A 35 -9.72 4.09 4.67
N ASN A 36 -9.02 5.14 4.25
CA ASN A 36 -8.11 5.11 3.11
C ASN A 36 -6.68 5.05 3.66
N ILE A 37 -5.91 4.05 3.29
CA ILE A 37 -4.55 3.85 3.77
C ILE A 37 -3.64 3.91 2.55
N VAL A 38 -2.72 4.86 2.53
CA VAL A 38 -1.87 5.12 1.37
C VAL A 38 -0.41 5.24 1.79
N GLY A 39 0.49 4.67 1.00
CA GLY A 39 1.92 4.80 1.28
C GLY A 39 2.78 4.68 0.03
N VAL A 40 3.86 5.46 0.01
CA VAL A 40 4.95 5.32 -0.97
C VAL A 40 6.25 5.20 -0.21
N VAL A 41 7.04 4.18 -0.55
CA VAL A 41 8.41 4.01 -0.07
C VAL A 41 9.36 4.13 -1.26
N MET A 42 10.38 4.98 -1.13
CA MET A 42 11.45 5.12 -2.11
C MET A 42 12.75 4.68 -1.44
N GLY A 43 13.28 3.51 -1.80
CA GLY A 43 14.50 2.95 -1.24
C GLY A 43 15.71 3.08 -2.16
N LYS A 44 16.88 3.36 -1.58
CA LYS A 44 18.17 3.43 -2.29
C LYS A 44 19.31 2.85 -1.44
N GLY A 45 20.49 2.65 -2.05
CA GLY A 45 21.66 2.15 -1.35
C GLY A 45 21.39 0.79 -0.69
N ASP A 46 21.58 0.72 0.63
CA ASP A 46 21.35 -0.45 1.48
C ASP A 46 20.19 -0.27 2.47
N GLU A 47 19.31 0.71 2.23
CA GLU A 47 18.17 1.02 3.09
C GLU A 47 17.22 -0.18 3.22
N LYS A 48 16.71 -0.38 4.44
CA LYS A 48 15.77 -1.45 4.77
C LYS A 48 14.50 -0.89 5.38
N PHE A 49 13.38 -1.28 4.81
CA PHE A 49 12.05 -0.87 5.25
C PHE A 49 11.28 -2.06 5.79
N THR A 50 10.57 -1.86 6.91
CA THR A 50 9.66 -2.86 7.46
C THR A 50 8.33 -2.21 7.74
N ILE A 51 7.31 -2.61 7.00
CA ILE A 51 5.96 -2.10 7.14
C ILE A 51 5.04 -3.24 7.54
N ARG A 52 4.32 -3.03 8.64
CA ARG A 52 3.25 -3.90 9.11
C ARG A 52 1.95 -3.13 9.12
N THR A 53 0.90 -3.69 8.57
CA THR A 53 -0.43 -3.04 8.54
C THR A 53 -1.50 -3.99 9.05
N LEU A 54 -2.47 -3.44 9.78
CA LEU A 54 -3.65 -4.14 10.25
C LEU A 54 -4.89 -3.27 9.98
N GLN A 55 -5.73 -3.71 9.04
CA GLN A 55 -7.08 -3.19 8.81
C GLN A 55 -8.06 -3.99 9.67
N LEU A 56 -8.42 -3.48 10.84
CA LEU A 56 -9.25 -4.19 11.81
C LEU A 56 -10.70 -3.65 11.79
N HIS A 57 -11.60 -4.41 11.16
CA HIS A 57 -13.03 -4.12 11.11
C HIS A 57 -13.73 -4.71 12.34
N LYS A 58 -14.25 -3.84 13.20
CA LYS A 58 -14.91 -4.21 14.48
C LYS A 58 -16.41 -3.91 14.50
N ALA A 59 -16.92 -3.26 13.46
CA ALA A 59 -18.31 -2.85 13.32
C ALA A 59 -18.81 -3.16 11.89
N PRO A 60 -20.13 -3.34 11.71
CA PRO A 60 -20.71 -3.62 10.40
C PRO A 60 -20.65 -2.42 9.46
N ASN A 61 -20.84 -2.66 8.16
CA ASN A 61 -20.86 -1.64 7.10
C ASN A 61 -19.57 -0.79 7.06
N THR A 62 -18.42 -1.38 7.38
CA THR A 62 -17.14 -0.65 7.43
C THR A 62 -16.34 -0.86 6.15
N THR A 63 -15.67 0.20 5.67
CA THR A 63 -14.89 0.16 4.42
C THR A 63 -13.43 0.48 4.67
N SER A 64 -12.52 -0.29 4.09
CA SER A 64 -11.09 0.08 4.06
C SER A 64 -10.46 -0.18 2.69
N ASP A 65 -9.64 0.76 2.23
CA ASP A 65 -8.87 0.64 0.98
C ASP A 65 -7.40 0.99 1.26
N LEU A 66 -6.52 0.00 1.16
CA LEU A 66 -5.08 0.14 1.32
C LEU A 66 -4.34 0.03 -0.02
N LEU A 67 -3.51 1.03 -0.31
CA LEU A 67 -2.55 1.02 -1.39
C LEU A 67 -1.15 1.42 -0.90
N ILE A 68 -0.21 0.48 -0.92
CA ILE A 68 1.19 0.75 -0.61
C ILE A 68 2.04 0.43 -1.84
N LYS A 69 2.76 1.44 -2.32
CA LYS A 69 3.74 1.27 -3.38
C LYS A 69 5.16 1.41 -2.87
N SER A 70 6.07 0.63 -3.43
CA SER A 70 7.50 0.82 -3.21
C SER A 70 8.25 0.95 -4.53
N VAL A 71 9.30 1.75 -4.53
CA VAL A 71 10.27 1.86 -5.62
C VAL A 71 11.64 1.65 -5.00
N LEU A 72 12.34 0.60 -5.41
CA LEU A 72 13.60 0.20 -4.81
C LEU A 72 14.73 0.29 -5.82
N ARG A 73 15.86 0.85 -5.40
CA ARG A 73 17.11 0.92 -6.17
C ARG A 73 18.26 0.27 -5.41
N ASP A 74 19.32 -0.05 -6.14
CA ASP A 74 20.59 -0.53 -5.62
C ASP A 74 20.39 -1.87 -4.89
N GLN A 75 20.63 -1.92 -3.59
CA GLN A 75 20.49 -3.11 -2.73
C GLN A 75 19.39 -2.90 -1.67
N SER A 76 18.54 -1.89 -1.84
CA SER A 76 17.49 -1.57 -0.88
C SER A 76 16.43 -2.66 -0.80
N GLN A 77 15.81 -2.75 0.37
CA GLN A 77 14.94 -3.87 0.72
C GLN A 77 13.66 -3.39 1.41
N ILE A 78 12.55 -4.07 1.12
CA ILE A 78 11.31 -3.88 1.86
C ILE A 78 10.75 -5.22 2.32
N ASP A 79 10.33 -5.26 3.57
CA ASP A 79 9.54 -6.33 4.15
C ASP A 79 8.16 -5.77 4.52
N TYR A 80 7.15 -6.11 3.73
CA TYR A 80 5.76 -5.75 3.92
C TYR A 80 4.93 -6.94 4.39
N LYS A 81 4.15 -6.75 5.45
CA LYS A 81 3.09 -7.68 5.85
C LYS A 81 1.83 -6.89 6.18
N GLY A 82 0.72 -7.29 5.58
CA GLY A 82 -0.56 -6.60 5.75
C GLY A 82 -1.66 -7.59 6.04
N VAL A 83 -2.42 -7.32 7.11
CA VAL A 83 -3.51 -8.16 7.56
C VAL A 83 -4.81 -7.36 7.44
N ILE A 84 -5.78 -7.91 6.72
CA ILE A 84 -7.18 -7.51 6.88
C ILE A 84 -7.81 -8.47 7.87
N LYS A 85 -8.34 -7.93 8.97
CA LYS A 85 -9.09 -8.70 9.97
C LYS A 85 -10.50 -8.18 10.08
N ILE A 86 -11.48 -9.08 9.87
CA ILE A 86 -12.91 -8.78 10.04
C ILE A 86 -13.45 -9.69 11.13
N VAL A 87 -13.82 -9.09 12.26
CA VAL A 87 -14.31 -9.85 13.42
C VAL A 87 -15.75 -10.30 13.22
N LYS A 88 -16.15 -11.32 13.99
CA LYS A 88 -17.55 -11.77 14.03
C LYS A 88 -18.51 -10.61 14.27
N GLY A 89 -19.50 -10.46 13.39
CA GLY A 89 -20.53 -9.42 13.48
C GLY A 89 -20.23 -8.13 12.70
N ALA A 90 -19.01 -7.95 12.18
CA ALA A 90 -18.68 -6.90 11.23
C ALA A 90 -19.16 -7.26 9.80
N GLN A 91 -20.48 -7.49 9.69
CA GLN A 91 -21.13 -7.84 8.44
C GLN A 91 -21.14 -6.65 7.48
N LYS A 92 -21.24 -6.94 6.18
CA LYS A 92 -21.24 -5.96 5.09
C LYS A 92 -19.99 -5.09 5.02
N SER A 93 -18.90 -5.56 5.61
CA SER A 93 -17.61 -4.90 5.50
C SER A 93 -17.02 -5.11 4.11
N ASN A 94 -16.34 -4.07 3.60
CA ASN A 94 -15.67 -4.06 2.31
C ASN A 94 -14.21 -3.66 2.50
N ALA A 95 -13.28 -4.56 2.22
CA ALA A 95 -11.86 -4.34 2.46
C ALA A 95 -11.01 -4.66 1.22
N TYR A 96 -10.13 -3.72 0.88
CA TYR A 96 -9.16 -3.84 -0.20
C TYR A 96 -7.74 -3.62 0.34
N GLN A 97 -6.79 -4.46 -0.11
CA GLN A 97 -5.36 -4.29 0.19
C GLN A 97 -4.53 -4.57 -1.06
N ARG A 98 -3.75 -3.59 -1.50
CA ARG A 98 -2.84 -3.74 -2.63
C ARG A 98 -1.43 -3.26 -2.29
N ASN A 99 -0.45 -4.12 -2.50
CA ASN A 99 0.96 -3.79 -2.39
C ASN A 99 1.65 -3.96 -3.75
N GLU A 100 2.21 -2.89 -4.30
CA GLU A 100 2.87 -2.92 -5.61
C GLU A 100 4.32 -2.45 -5.47
N ASN A 101 5.26 -3.20 -6.03
CA ASN A 101 6.68 -2.93 -5.83
C ASN A 101 7.40 -2.84 -7.17
N LEU A 102 8.05 -1.71 -7.43
CA LEU A 102 8.84 -1.45 -8.64
C LEU A 102 10.33 -1.56 -8.33
N LEU A 103 11.01 -2.47 -9.01
CA LEU A 103 12.43 -2.76 -8.82
C LEU A 103 13.27 -2.08 -9.90
N LEU A 104 14.13 -1.16 -9.51
CA LEU A 104 15.04 -0.44 -10.40
C LEU A 104 16.42 -1.10 -10.50
N SER A 105 16.66 -2.18 -9.75
CA SER A 105 17.93 -2.91 -9.74
C SER A 105 17.71 -4.37 -9.37
N GLU A 106 18.45 -5.28 -9.99
CA GLU A 106 18.36 -6.73 -9.74
C GLU A 106 18.73 -7.14 -8.31
N LYS A 107 19.49 -6.29 -7.60
CA LYS A 107 19.94 -6.57 -6.23
C LYS A 107 18.94 -6.11 -5.15
N THR A 108 17.80 -5.55 -5.55
CA THR A 108 16.74 -5.17 -4.62
C THR A 108 16.04 -6.41 -4.07
N HIS A 109 15.46 -6.29 -2.88
CA HIS A 109 14.74 -7.39 -2.25
C HIS A 109 13.35 -6.95 -1.76
N VAL A 110 12.33 -7.74 -2.07
CA VAL A 110 10.95 -7.51 -1.64
C VAL A 110 10.42 -8.78 -1.02
N GLU A 111 9.92 -8.65 0.20
CA GLU A 111 9.05 -9.62 0.82
C GLU A 111 7.67 -8.98 1.02
N SER A 112 6.63 -9.60 0.47
CA SER A 112 5.26 -9.10 0.55
C SER A 112 4.29 -10.19 0.99
N LYS A 113 3.74 -10.04 2.19
CA LYS A 113 2.84 -11.02 2.83
C LYS A 113 1.47 -10.42 3.15
N PRO A 114 0.55 -10.39 2.18
CA PRO A 114 -0.84 -10.03 2.44
C PRO A 114 -1.60 -11.23 3.04
N GLU A 115 -2.37 -11.00 4.10
CA GLU A 115 -3.12 -12.03 4.85
C GLU A 115 -4.56 -11.56 5.10
N LEU A 116 -5.48 -12.52 5.19
CA LEU A 116 -6.90 -12.29 5.50
C LEU A 116 -7.30 -13.13 6.71
N GLU A 117 -7.93 -12.50 7.70
CA GLU A 117 -8.54 -13.15 8.86
C GLU A 117 -10.03 -12.76 8.92
N ILE A 118 -10.90 -13.59 8.35
CA ILE A 118 -12.32 -13.27 8.15
C ILE A 118 -13.20 -14.17 9.01
N GLU A 119 -13.91 -13.56 9.96
CA GLU A 119 -14.84 -14.23 10.89
C GLU A 119 -16.31 -13.82 10.66
N ALA A 120 -16.60 -13.14 9.54
CA ALA A 120 -17.95 -12.70 9.14
C ALA A 120 -18.29 -13.21 7.74
N ASP A 121 -19.56 -13.56 7.53
CA ASP A 121 -20.01 -14.29 6.34
C ASP A 121 -20.34 -13.37 5.14
N ASP A 122 -21.04 -12.26 5.39
CA ASP A 122 -21.50 -11.33 4.34
C ASP A 122 -20.49 -10.20 4.18
N VAL A 123 -19.35 -10.46 3.54
CA VAL A 123 -18.26 -9.48 3.36
C VAL A 123 -17.65 -9.54 1.97
N ARG A 124 -16.96 -8.46 1.59
CA ARG A 124 -16.11 -8.42 0.39
C ARG A 124 -14.69 -8.08 0.78
N CYS A 125 -13.78 -9.01 0.54
CA CYS A 125 -12.37 -8.85 0.87
C CYS A 125 -11.52 -9.26 -0.32
N THR A 126 -10.60 -8.39 -0.72
CA THR A 126 -9.60 -8.75 -1.73
C THR A 126 -8.24 -8.19 -1.33
N HIS A 127 -7.21 -8.97 -1.61
CA HIS A 127 -5.84 -8.55 -1.44
C HIS A 127 -5.01 -8.87 -2.69
N GLY A 128 -3.92 -8.14 -2.89
CA GLY A 128 -3.00 -8.37 -3.99
C GLY A 128 -1.61 -7.85 -3.68
N ALA A 129 -0.61 -8.58 -4.12
CA ALA A 129 0.78 -8.14 -4.10
C ALA A 129 1.40 -8.34 -5.48
N THR A 130 2.10 -7.32 -5.99
CA THR A 130 2.85 -7.39 -7.24
C THR A 130 4.27 -6.90 -7.02
N MET A 131 5.21 -7.47 -7.78
CA MET A 131 6.56 -6.97 -7.89
C MET A 131 7.02 -7.10 -9.35
N GLY A 132 7.79 -6.13 -9.83
CA GLY A 132 8.29 -6.16 -11.20
C GLY A 132 9.40 -5.15 -11.42
N MET A 133 10.25 -5.46 -12.40
CA MET A 133 11.20 -4.48 -12.94
C MET A 133 10.51 -3.59 -13.96
N ILE A 134 11.15 -2.47 -14.31
CA ILE A 134 10.71 -1.64 -15.43
C ILE A 134 10.74 -2.46 -16.72
N ASP A 135 9.67 -2.35 -17.51
CA ASP A 135 9.60 -2.94 -18.85
C ASP A 135 10.59 -2.27 -19.80
N GLU A 136 11.54 -3.04 -20.32
CA GLU A 136 12.55 -2.56 -21.27
C GLU A 136 11.93 -1.96 -22.53
N LYS A 137 10.74 -2.39 -22.95
CA LYS A 137 10.02 -1.80 -24.08
C LYS A 137 9.53 -0.39 -23.78
N GLN A 138 9.08 -0.13 -22.55
CA GLN A 138 8.71 1.22 -22.11
C GLN A 138 9.93 2.14 -22.08
N MET A 139 11.05 1.63 -21.55
CA MET A 139 12.33 2.35 -21.56
C MET A 139 12.80 2.68 -22.97
N PHE A 140 12.82 1.68 -23.86
CA PHE A 140 13.20 1.86 -25.26
C PHE A 140 12.30 2.89 -25.95
N TYR A 141 10.99 2.80 -25.74
CA TYR A 141 10.04 3.74 -26.32
C TYR A 141 10.32 5.18 -25.88
N LEU A 142 10.45 5.44 -24.58
CA LEU A 142 10.75 6.77 -24.05
C LEU A 142 12.10 7.31 -24.55
N MET A 143 13.12 6.45 -24.58
CA MET A 143 14.44 6.83 -25.08
C MET A 143 14.43 7.17 -26.57
N SER A 144 13.66 6.44 -27.38
CA SER A 144 13.47 6.75 -28.81
C SER A 144 12.80 8.12 -29.05
N ARG A 145 12.13 8.68 -28.04
CA ARG A 145 11.53 10.01 -28.06
C ARG A 145 12.45 11.12 -27.53
N GLY A 146 13.74 10.82 -27.32
CA GLY A 146 14.76 11.80 -26.97
C GLY A 146 15.01 11.94 -25.46
N LEU A 147 14.36 11.15 -24.61
CA LEU A 147 14.68 11.08 -23.19
C LEU A 147 15.95 10.25 -22.99
N ASN A 148 16.84 10.66 -22.10
CA ASN A 148 17.93 9.78 -21.68
C ASN A 148 17.40 8.67 -20.75
N LYS A 149 18.24 7.67 -20.44
CA LYS A 149 17.87 6.54 -19.58
C LYS A 149 17.31 7.00 -18.22
N LYS A 150 17.98 7.96 -17.56
CA LYS A 150 17.54 8.46 -16.26
C LYS A 150 16.18 9.17 -16.36
N GLN A 151 16.01 10.04 -17.34
CA GLN A 151 14.74 10.74 -17.56
C GLN A 151 13.59 9.78 -17.86
N SER A 152 13.85 8.73 -18.64
CA SER A 152 12.85 7.70 -18.96
C SER A 152 12.43 6.93 -17.71
N GLU A 153 13.40 6.56 -16.88
CA GLU A 153 13.17 5.88 -15.61
C GLU A 153 12.38 6.76 -14.63
N ASP A 154 12.79 8.02 -14.45
CA ASP A 154 12.10 9.00 -13.60
C ASP A 154 10.63 9.16 -14.06
N PHE A 155 10.37 9.19 -15.38
CA PHE A 155 9.02 9.32 -15.95
C PHE A 155 8.14 8.11 -15.65
N ILE A 156 8.69 6.89 -15.75
CA ILE A 156 7.98 5.65 -15.41
C ILE A 156 7.68 5.62 -13.91
N VAL A 157 8.66 5.97 -13.07
CA VAL A 157 8.49 6.03 -11.61
C VAL A 157 7.42 7.03 -11.22
N GLU A 158 7.40 8.22 -11.83
CA GLU A 158 6.37 9.23 -11.60
C GLU A 158 4.97 8.69 -11.92
N GLY A 159 4.80 8.06 -13.10
CA GLY A 159 3.56 7.42 -13.48
C GLY A 159 3.14 6.30 -12.52
N PHE A 160 4.10 5.50 -12.05
CA PHE A 160 3.85 4.38 -11.14
C PHE A 160 3.31 4.82 -9.78
N VAL A 161 3.84 5.91 -9.20
CA VAL A 161 3.40 6.40 -7.87
C VAL A 161 2.23 7.38 -7.93
N LYS A 162 1.81 7.79 -9.13
CA LYS A 162 0.82 8.85 -9.33
C LYS A 162 -0.50 8.58 -8.63
N ASP A 163 -1.03 7.36 -8.71
CA ASP A 163 -2.31 6.99 -8.07
C ASP A 163 -2.29 7.15 -6.54
N VAL A 164 -1.15 6.88 -5.91
CA VAL A 164 -0.96 7.14 -4.48
C VAL A 164 -0.97 8.64 -4.20
N THR A 165 -0.23 9.43 -4.98
CA THR A 165 -0.20 10.89 -4.81
C THR A 165 -1.56 11.55 -5.06
N ASP A 166 -2.33 11.06 -6.04
CA ASP A 166 -3.68 11.54 -6.31
C ASP A 166 -4.61 11.20 -5.14
N ARG A 167 -4.55 9.97 -4.60
CA ARG A 167 -5.31 9.58 -3.40
C ARG A 167 -4.96 10.43 -2.18
N MET A 168 -3.68 10.78 -1.98
CA MET A 168 -3.28 11.69 -0.90
C MET A 168 -3.91 13.09 -1.04
N ARG A 169 -4.04 13.60 -2.27
CA ARG A 169 -4.61 14.94 -2.54
C ARG A 169 -6.13 15.00 -2.40
N VAL A 170 -6.84 13.92 -2.71
CA VAL A 170 -8.32 13.88 -2.64
C VAL A 170 -8.83 13.98 -1.19
N PHE A 171 -7.99 13.67 -0.21
CA PHE A 171 -8.38 13.62 1.20
C PHE A 171 -7.61 14.58 2.13
N ASN A 172 -6.89 15.55 1.55
CA ASN A 172 -6.33 16.72 2.25
C ASN A 172 -7.21 17.94 1.99
#